data_AF-A0A349BY45-F1
#
_entry.id   AF-A0A349BY45-F1
#
_cell.length_a   1.000
_cell.length_b   1.000
_cell.length_c   1.000
_cell.angle_alpha   90.00
_cell.angle_beta   90.00
_cell.angle_gamma   90.00
#
_symmetry.space_group_name_H-M   'P 1'
#
loop_
_entity.id
_entity.type
_entity.pdbx_description
1 polymer ?
#
loop_
_entity_poly.entity_id
_entity_poly.type
_entity_poly.pdbx_seq_one_letter_code
_entity_poly.pdbx_strand_id
1 'polypeptide(L)'
;YRTHPCYVEVVPGGVSKGHALQWLCRRLGIRPENSLAAGDSENDLSMLQAAATGILMRNGAEMNPYLKDGADLVTEYDNDRDGLARTLASILDRIDA
;
A
#
# COMPACT_ATOMS: atom_id res chain seq x y z
N TYR A 1 6.49 -9.96 -10.28
CA TYR A 1 5.25 -9.20 -10.01
C TYR A 1 4.75 -8.55 -11.28
N ARG A 2 3.44 -8.53 -11.56
CA ARG A 2 2.89 -7.66 -12.61
C ARG A 2 2.75 -6.24 -12.07
N THR A 3 3.54 -5.32 -12.58
CA THR A 3 3.58 -3.92 -12.10
C THR A 3 2.87 -2.95 -13.04
N HIS A 4 2.53 -3.42 -14.23
CA HIS A 4 1.79 -2.72 -15.27
C HIS A 4 1.25 -3.78 -16.24
N PRO A 5 0.18 -3.51 -17.02
CA PRO A 5 -0.31 -4.44 -18.05
C PRO A 5 0.77 -5.01 -18.99
N CYS A 6 1.86 -4.25 -19.20
CA CYS A 6 2.96 -4.63 -20.09
C CYS A 6 4.27 -4.95 -19.37
N TYR A 7 4.35 -4.89 -18.03
CA TYR A 7 5.60 -5.06 -17.30
C TYR A 7 5.53 -6.18 -16.26
N VAL A 8 6.63 -6.93 -16.20
CA VAL A 8 6.89 -7.93 -15.16
C VAL A 8 8.20 -7.57 -14.48
N GLU A 9 8.13 -7.41 -13.17
CA GLU A 9 9.29 -7.19 -12.32
C GLU A 9 9.81 -8.54 -11.80
N VAL A 10 11.09 -8.81 -12.06
CA VAL A 10 11.80 -10.01 -11.62
C VAL A 10 12.85 -9.58 -10.60
N VAL A 11 12.74 -10.10 -9.39
CA VAL A 11 13.63 -9.78 -8.26
C VAL A 11 14.17 -11.05 -7.62
N PRO A 12 15.30 -10.99 -6.90
CA PRO A 12 15.79 -12.12 -6.12
C PRO A 12 14.74 -12.63 -5.11
N GLY A 13 14.77 -13.93 -4.83
CA GLY A 13 13.92 -14.52 -3.80
C GLY A 13 14.12 -13.84 -2.44
N GLY A 14 13.03 -13.51 -1.76
CA GLY A 14 13.05 -12.81 -0.48
C GLY A 14 13.12 -11.27 -0.59
N VAL A 15 13.24 -10.70 -1.79
CA VAL A 15 13.16 -9.24 -2.00
C VAL A 15 11.72 -8.85 -2.30
N SER A 16 11.15 -7.95 -1.49
CA SER A 16 9.81 -7.36 -1.73
C SER A 16 9.66 -6.01 -1.05
N LYS A 17 8.66 -5.22 -1.47
CA LYS A 17 8.32 -3.95 -0.80
C LYS A 17 7.94 -4.16 0.68
N GLY A 18 7.26 -5.26 1.01
CA GLY A 18 6.97 -5.64 2.40
C GLY A 18 8.21 -5.89 3.25
N HIS A 19 9.21 -6.61 2.72
CA HIS A 19 10.49 -6.78 3.41
C HIS A 19 11.21 -5.45 3.62
N ALA A 20 11.18 -4.56 2.61
CA ALA A 20 11.77 -3.23 2.71
C ALA A 20 11.08 -2.37 3.78
N LEU A 21 9.74 -2.39 3.85
CA LEU A 21 8.97 -1.69 4.88
C LEU A 21 9.37 -2.16 6.28
N GLN A 22 9.34 -3.48 6.53
CA GLN A 22 9.70 -4.03 7.84
C GLN A 22 11.16 -3.72 8.22
N TRP A 23 12.07 -3.78 7.24
CA TRP A 23 13.46 -3.42 7.44
C TRP A 23 13.62 -1.95 7.82
N LEU A 24 12.91 -1.05 7.13
CA LEU A 24 12.97 0.38 7.40
C LEU A 24 12.38 0.73 8.77
N CYS A 25 11.24 0.13 9.14
CA CYS A 25 10.66 0.25 10.47
C CYS A 25 11.66 -0.12 11.57
N ARG A 26 12.31 -1.29 11.46
CA ARG A 26 13.38 -1.71 12.40
C ARG A 26 14.53 -0.71 12.44
N ARG A 27 14.96 -0.21 11.29
CA ARG A 27 16.09 0.71 11.17
C ARG A 27 15.82 2.08 11.81
N LEU A 28 14.56 2.52 11.80
CA LEU A 28 14.09 3.78 12.38
C LEU A 28 13.61 3.66 13.83
N GLY A 29 13.56 2.44 14.39
CA GLY A 29 12.97 2.20 15.71
C GLY A 29 11.45 2.42 15.73
N ILE A 30 10.79 2.36 14.56
CA ILE A 30 9.34 2.50 14.42
C ILE A 30 8.74 1.10 14.40
N ARG A 31 7.69 0.88 15.19
CA ARG A 31 6.95 -0.37 15.18
C ARG A 31 6.07 -0.47 13.92
N PRO A 32 5.98 -1.62 13.23
CA PRO A 32 5.13 -1.77 12.04
C PRO A 32 3.65 -1.39 12.28
N GLU A 33 3.15 -1.55 13.51
CA GLU A 33 1.79 -1.16 13.92
C GLU A 33 1.54 0.36 13.81
N ASN A 34 2.60 1.15 13.69
CA ASN A 34 2.55 2.59 13.49
C ASN A 34 2.78 2.97 12.01
N SER A 35 2.57 2.05 11.07
CA SER A 35 2.83 2.28 9.64
C SER A 35 1.57 2.14 8.80
N LEU A 36 1.47 3.04 7.81
CA LEU A 36 0.48 2.96 6.75
C LEU A 36 1.25 2.75 5.44
N ALA A 37 0.73 1.90 4.57
CA ALA A 37 1.27 1.69 3.24
C ALA A 37 0.20 1.93 2.18
N ALA A 38 0.58 2.54 1.07
CA ALA A 38 -0.32 2.77 -0.06
C ALA A 38 0.29 2.26 -1.37
N GLY A 39 -0.55 1.69 -2.24
CA GLY A 39 -0.12 1.16 -3.54
C GLY A 39 -1.30 0.82 -4.44
N ASP A 40 -1.02 0.38 -5.66
CA ASP A 40 -2.01 0.21 -6.72
C ASP A 40 -1.82 -1.08 -7.55
N SER A 41 -0.66 -1.73 -7.40
CA SER A 41 -0.22 -2.81 -8.28
C SER A 41 0.25 -4.05 -7.51
N GLU A 42 0.47 -5.17 -8.20
CA GLU A 42 0.77 -6.47 -7.55
C GLU A 42 2.05 -6.44 -6.71
N ASN A 43 3.06 -5.66 -7.09
CA ASN A 43 4.29 -5.54 -6.29
C ASN A 43 4.09 -4.80 -4.96
N ASP A 44 3.00 -4.04 -4.82
CA ASP A 44 2.64 -3.34 -3.58
C ASP A 44 2.01 -4.25 -2.54
N LEU A 45 1.37 -5.35 -2.97
CA LEU A 45 0.59 -6.23 -2.09
C LEU A 45 1.37 -6.67 -0.85
N SER A 46 2.64 -7.02 -1.03
CA SER A 46 3.53 -7.42 0.08
C SER A 46 3.72 -6.33 1.13
N MET A 47 3.71 -5.06 0.73
CA MET A 47 3.83 -3.89 1.59
C MET A 47 2.48 -3.56 2.24
N LEU A 48 1.38 -3.67 1.49
CA LEU A 48 0.03 -3.46 2.02
C LEU A 48 -0.26 -4.45 3.17
N GLN A 49 0.12 -5.71 3.01
CA GLN A 49 -0.04 -6.75 4.03
C GLN A 49 0.96 -6.64 5.20
N ALA A 50 2.07 -5.94 5.02
CA ALA A 50 3.11 -5.81 6.05
C ALA A 50 2.94 -4.58 6.95
N ALA A 51 2.23 -3.55 6.46
CA ALA A 51 1.90 -2.38 7.25
C ALA A 51 0.76 -2.69 8.24
N ALA A 52 0.55 -1.80 9.22
CA ALA A 52 -0.62 -1.88 10.09
C ALA A 52 -1.93 -1.65 9.33
N THR A 53 -1.85 -0.74 8.34
CA THR A 53 -2.95 -0.39 7.46
C THR A 53 -2.45 -0.35 6.02
N GLY A 54 -2.91 -1.30 5.21
CA GLY A 54 -2.72 -1.34 3.77
C GLY A 54 -3.82 -0.59 3.02
N ILE A 55 -3.42 0.38 2.20
CA ILE A 55 -4.28 1.25 1.39
C ILE A 55 -4.11 0.90 -0.09
N LEU A 56 -5.16 0.33 -0.70
CA LEU A 56 -5.20 0.13 -2.14
C LEU A 56 -5.82 1.36 -2.83
N MET A 57 -5.12 1.92 -3.80
CA MET A 57 -5.63 3.03 -4.60
C MET A 57 -6.80 2.59 -5.48
N ARG A 58 -7.81 3.45 -5.64
CA ARG A 58 -9.03 3.20 -6.42
C ARG A 58 -8.76 2.68 -7.83
N ASN A 59 -7.87 3.35 -8.57
CA ASN A 59 -7.47 2.96 -9.93
C ASN A 59 -6.82 1.56 -9.95
N GLY A 60 -6.01 1.23 -8.94
CA GLY A 60 -5.43 -0.10 -8.76
C GLY A 60 -6.49 -1.17 -8.50
N ALA A 61 -7.46 -0.85 -7.64
CA ALA A 61 -8.59 -1.73 -7.30
C ALA A 61 -9.56 -1.98 -8.47
N GLU A 62 -9.68 -1.02 -9.39
CA GLU A 62 -10.48 -1.16 -10.62
C GLU A 62 -9.73 -1.99 -11.67
N MET A 63 -8.44 -1.74 -11.86
CA MET A 63 -7.61 -2.47 -12.81
C MET A 63 -7.32 -3.91 -12.37
N ASN A 64 -7.17 -4.13 -11.06
CA ASN A 64 -6.80 -5.40 -10.46
C ASN A 64 -7.70 -5.72 -9.25
N PRO A 65 -8.96 -6.15 -9.46
CA PRO A 65 -9.91 -6.38 -8.36
C PRO A 65 -9.44 -7.38 -7.30
N TYR A 66 -8.60 -8.34 -7.67
CA TYR A 66 -8.05 -9.35 -6.76
C TYR A 66 -7.08 -8.77 -5.71
N LEU A 67 -6.56 -7.55 -5.90
CA LEU A 67 -5.68 -6.91 -4.92
C LEU A 67 -6.43 -6.46 -3.66
N LYS A 68 -7.77 -6.32 -3.75
CA LYS A 68 -8.60 -5.90 -2.61
C LYS A 68 -8.48 -6.84 -1.42
N ASP A 69 -8.25 -8.13 -1.66
CA ASP A 69 -8.15 -9.14 -0.61
C ASP A 69 -6.90 -8.99 0.27
N GLY A 70 -5.89 -8.22 -0.16
CA GLY A 70 -4.68 -7.95 0.61
C GLY A 70 -4.53 -6.51 1.07
N ALA A 71 -5.62 -5.75 1.11
CA ALA A 71 -5.65 -4.38 1.61
C ALA A 71 -6.78 -4.19 2.63
N ASP A 72 -6.56 -3.31 3.62
CA ASP A 72 -7.55 -3.01 4.66
C ASP A 72 -8.56 -1.97 4.21
N LEU A 73 -8.16 -1.07 3.30
CA LEU A 73 -9.03 -0.07 2.70
C LEU A 73 -8.70 0.21 1.25
N VAL A 74 -9.73 0.63 0.52
CA VAL A 74 -9.61 1.15 -0.84
C VAL A 74 -9.90 2.65 -0.81
N THR A 75 -9.07 3.47 -1.45
CA THR A 75 -9.36 4.92 -1.54
C THR A 75 -10.66 5.16 -2.29
N GLU A 76 -11.40 6.20 -1.91
CA GLU A 76 -12.65 6.57 -2.62
C GLU A 76 -12.35 7.11 -4.02
N TYR A 77 -11.32 7.94 -4.12
CA TYR A 77 -10.87 8.58 -5.37
C TYR A 77 -9.57 7.96 -5.87
N ASP A 78 -9.30 8.09 -7.16
CA ASP A 78 -8.05 7.67 -7.79
C ASP A 78 -6.91 8.67 -7.61
N ASN A 79 -5.74 8.33 -8.13
CA ASN A 79 -4.54 9.16 -8.06
C ASN A 79 -4.73 10.53 -8.74
N ASP A 80 -5.54 10.62 -9.79
CA ASP A 80 -5.81 11.87 -10.52
C ASP A 80 -6.76 12.83 -9.77
N ARG A 81 -7.32 12.37 -8.64
CA ARG A 81 -8.26 13.12 -7.79
C ARG A 81 -7.82 13.15 -6.33
N ASP A 82 -6.52 13.07 -6.09
CA ASP A 82 -5.88 13.14 -4.77
C ASP A 82 -6.34 12.04 -3.80
N GLY A 83 -6.66 10.83 -4.30
CA GLY A 83 -7.20 9.73 -3.50
C GLY A 83 -6.44 9.46 -2.21
N LEU A 84 -5.10 9.36 -2.29
CA LEU A 84 -4.28 9.11 -1.11
C LEU A 84 -4.30 10.28 -0.12
N ALA A 85 -4.17 11.52 -0.60
CA ALA A 85 -4.11 12.69 0.27
C ALA A 85 -5.44 12.88 1.03
N ARG A 86 -6.58 12.69 0.36
CA ARG A 86 -7.91 12.75 0.97
C ARG A 86 -8.09 11.66 2.02
N THR A 87 -7.69 10.43 1.70
CA THR A 87 -7.74 9.31 2.65
C THR A 87 -6.86 9.57 3.87
N LEU A 88 -5.64 10.08 3.70
CA LEU A 88 -4.76 10.42 4.80
C LEU A 88 -5.32 11.53 5.69
N ALA A 89 -5.89 12.59 5.10
CA ALA A 89 -6.54 13.66 5.86
C ALA A 89 -7.65 13.09 6.76
N SER A 90 -8.53 12.26 6.21
CA SER A 90 -9.60 11.62 7.00
C SER A 90 -9.10 10.69 8.11
N ILE A 91 -7.93 10.06 7.94
CA ILE A 91 -7.32 9.25 9.01
C ILE A 91 -6.77 10.14 10.11
N LEU A 92 -6.08 11.24 9.76
CA LEU A 92 -5.52 12.18 10.72
C LEU A 92 -6.62 12.87 11.54
N ASP A 93 -7.69 13.31 10.88
CA ASP A 93 -8.86 13.91 11.54
C ASP A 93 -9.47 12.98 12.61
N ARG A 94 -9.37 11.66 12.43
CA ARG A 94 -9.86 10.65 13.39
C ARG A 94 -8.90 10.38 14.55
N ILE A 95 -7.62 10.73 14.41
CA ILE A 95 -6.62 10.60 15.46
C ILE A 95 -6.68 11.82 16.39
N ASP A 96 -6.97 13.00 15.84
CA ASP A 96 -7.06 14.26 16.59
C ASP A 96 -8.41 14.48 17.28
N ALA A 97 -9.40 13.62 17.02
CA ALA A 97 -10.75 13.65 17.61
C ALA A 97 -10.82 12.84 18.93
#